data_AF-A0A936ZBN1-F1
#
_entry.id   AF-A0A936ZBN1-F1
#
_cell.length_a   1.000
_cell.length_b   1.000
_cell.length_c   1.000
_cell.angle_alpha   90.00
_cell.angle_beta   90.00
_cell.angle_gamma   90.00
#
_symmetry.space_group_name_H-M   'P 1'
#
loop_
_entity.id
_entity.type
_entity.pdbx_description
1 polymer ?
#
loop_
_entity_poly.entity_id
_entity_poly.type
_entity_poly.pdbx_seq_one_letter_code
_entity_poly.pdbx_strand_id
1 'polypeptide(L)'
;MTTLKEFEDALREQGMHMALAILQKLRDRDRTKRSVAPARRIAGRKMTPELAKRILELHATTEMTQQEIAFQLGVNQGRVNEVIKRGKWLDDNPAAPEAIARDKAKARMANPSNRKRTDNREIRAASSPDKKRPSPKAGSQAQLLLGDL
;
A
#
# COMPACT_ATOMS: atom_id res chain seq x y z
N MET A 1 13.16 -26.09 -18.33
CA MET A 1 12.00 -25.58 -17.58
C MET A 1 11.06 -24.98 -18.59
N THR A 2 9.94 -25.63 -18.90
CA THR A 2 9.04 -25.16 -19.96
C THR A 2 8.04 -24.17 -19.40
N THR A 3 7.95 -23.00 -20.02
CA THR A 3 6.99 -21.96 -19.61
C THR A 3 5.59 -22.26 -20.16
N LEU A 4 4.53 -21.75 -19.51
CA LEU A 4 3.14 -21.90 -20.02
C LEU A 4 3.00 -21.33 -21.45
N LYS A 5 3.80 -20.31 -21.78
CA LYS A 5 3.83 -19.69 -23.10
C LYS A 5 4.41 -20.64 -24.15
N GLU A 6 5.51 -21.33 -23.85
CA GLU A 6 6.09 -22.34 -24.74
C GLU A 6 5.12 -23.51 -25.02
N PHE A 7 4.27 -23.87 -24.05
CA PHE A 7 3.21 -24.87 -24.25
C PHE A 7 2.07 -24.36 -25.14
N GLU A 8 1.63 -23.11 -24.95
CA GLU A 8 0.65 -22.47 -25.83
C GLU A 8 1.16 -22.35 -27.28
N ASP A 9 2.45 -22.06 -27.45
CA ASP A 9 3.10 -21.94 -28.75
C ASP A 9 3.21 -23.31 -29.44
N ALA A 10 3.61 -24.37 -28.71
CA ALA A 10 3.63 -25.74 -29.24
C ALA A 10 2.24 -26.25 -29.66
N LEU A 11 1.18 -25.93 -28.90
CA LEU A 11 -0.19 -26.28 -29.27
C LEU A 11 -0.68 -25.52 -30.50
N ARG A 12 -0.20 -24.29 -30.72
CA ARG A 12 -0.51 -23.49 -31.91
C ARG A 12 0.20 -24.06 -33.14
N GLU A 13 1.46 -24.45 -33.00
CA GLU A 13 2.24 -25.09 -34.08
C GLU A 13 1.63 -26.44 -34.51
N GLN A 14 1.10 -27.21 -33.56
CA GLN A 14 0.42 -28.48 -33.84
C GLN A 14 -1.04 -28.35 -34.30
N GLY A 15 -1.56 -27.12 -34.41
CA GLY A 15 -2.95 -26.87 -34.86
C GLY A 15 -4.02 -27.40 -33.90
N MET A 16 -3.69 -27.59 -32.62
CA MET A 16 -4.62 -28.15 -31.62
C MET A 16 -5.56 -27.06 -31.06
N HIS A 17 -6.44 -26.52 -31.92
CA HIS A 17 -7.35 -25.42 -31.57
C HIS A 17 -8.29 -25.73 -30.40
N MET A 18 -8.71 -26.99 -30.23
CA MET A 18 -9.53 -27.42 -29.10
C MET A 18 -8.78 -27.32 -27.76
N ALA A 19 -7.49 -27.63 -27.74
CA ALA A 19 -6.66 -27.51 -26.54
C ALA A 19 -6.44 -26.03 -26.16
N LEU A 20 -6.23 -25.16 -27.15
CA LEU A 20 -6.15 -23.71 -26.94
C LEU A 20 -7.46 -23.13 -26.38
N ALA A 21 -8.62 -23.57 -26.88
CA ALA A 21 -9.92 -23.14 -26.37
C ALA A 21 -10.14 -23.56 -24.90
N ILE A 22 -9.68 -24.76 -24.53
CA ILE A 22 -9.73 -25.23 -23.14
C ILE A 22 -8.79 -24.40 -22.25
N LEU A 23 -7.57 -24.09 -22.69
CA LEU A 23 -6.63 -23.23 -21.96
C LEU A 23 -7.21 -21.84 -21.71
N GLN A 24 -7.87 -21.26 -22.72
CA GLN A 24 -8.54 -19.96 -22.58
C GLN A 24 -9.65 -20.02 -21.52
N LYS A 25 -10.52 -21.04 -21.56
CA LYS A 25 -11.57 -21.25 -20.56
C LYS A 25 -11.04 -21.48 -19.14
N LEU A 26 -9.87 -22.10 -19.01
CA LEU A 26 -9.18 -22.26 -17.73
C LEU A 26 -8.62 -20.91 -17.24
N ARG A 27 -7.96 -20.14 -18.11
CA ARG A 27 -7.43 -18.80 -17.80
C ARG A 27 -8.53 -17.84 -17.37
N ASP A 28 -9.68 -17.87 -18.03
CA ASP A 28 -10.82 -17.00 -17.69
C ASP A 28 -11.36 -17.33 -16.29
N ARG A 29 -11.51 -18.62 -15.98
CA ARG A 29 -11.92 -19.09 -14.65
C ARG A 29 -10.91 -18.70 -13.56
N ASP A 30 -9.63 -18.81 -13.86
CA ASP A 30 -8.55 -18.44 -12.95
C ASP A 30 -8.52 -16.92 -12.72
N ARG A 31 -8.77 -16.13 -13.76
CA ARG A 31 -8.91 -14.68 -13.68
C ARG A 31 -10.08 -14.26 -12.80
N THR A 32 -11.21 -14.97 -12.88
CA THR A 32 -12.36 -14.73 -11.98
C THR A 32 -12.04 -15.09 -10.53
N LYS A 33 -11.21 -16.12 -10.30
CA LYS A 33 -10.78 -16.54 -8.96
C LYS A 33 -9.64 -15.69 -8.38
N ARG A 34 -8.91 -14.94 -9.22
CA ARG A 34 -7.91 -13.98 -8.76
C ARG A 34 -8.59 -12.83 -8.01
N SER A 35 -8.72 -13.00 -6.70
CA SER A 35 -8.93 -11.88 -5.79
C SER A 35 -7.63 -11.08 -5.72
N VAL A 36 -7.59 -9.93 -6.37
CA VAL A 36 -6.53 -8.94 -6.16
C VAL A 36 -6.85 -8.26 -4.83
N ALA A 37 -6.49 -8.91 -3.73
CA ALA A 37 -6.50 -8.25 -2.44
C ALA A 37 -5.58 -7.01 -2.54
N PRO A 38 -6.03 -5.82 -2.12
CA PRO A 38 -5.16 -4.65 -2.07
C PRO A 38 -3.89 -5.03 -1.32
N ALA A 39 -2.73 -4.71 -1.87
CA ALA A 39 -1.45 -4.98 -1.21
C ALA A 39 -1.51 -4.37 0.19
N ARG A 40 -1.72 -5.21 1.22
CA ARG A 40 -1.67 -4.76 2.60
C ARG A 40 -0.24 -4.28 2.78
N ARG A 41 -0.06 -2.97 2.99
CA ARG A 41 1.20 -2.46 3.51
C ARG A 41 1.44 -3.24 4.79
N ILE A 42 2.39 -4.17 4.76
CA ILE A 42 2.90 -4.78 5.98
C ILE A 42 3.48 -3.59 6.72
N ALA A 43 2.70 -3.07 7.67
CA ALA A 43 3.11 -1.97 8.50
C ALA A 43 4.22 -2.54 9.37
N GLY A 44 5.46 -2.45 8.86
CA GLY A 44 6.63 -2.89 9.59
C GLY A 44 6.63 -2.25 10.97
N ARG A 45 7.11 -3.02 11.95
CA ARG A 45 7.23 -2.61 13.35
C ARG A 45 7.70 -1.15 13.43
N LYS A 46 7.05 -0.36 14.30
CA LYS A 46 7.42 1.05 14.48
C LYS A 46 8.88 1.12 14.94
N MET A 47 9.63 2.07 14.39
CA MET A 47 11.00 2.31 14.82
C MET A 47 11.03 2.83 16.25
N THR A 48 11.96 2.30 17.03
CA THR A 48 12.30 2.77 18.38
C THR A 48 13.81 2.84 18.51
N PRO A 49 14.34 3.60 19.49
CA PRO A 49 15.78 3.69 19.71
C PRO A 49 16.44 2.36 20.03
N GLU A 50 15.77 1.51 20.77
CA GLU A 50 16.24 0.16 21.08
C GLU A 50 16.33 -0.70 19.82
N LEU A 51 15.36 -0.55 18.91
CA LEU A 51 15.37 -1.24 17.62
C LEU A 51 16.48 -0.72 16.69
N ALA A 52 16.75 0.59 16.70
CA ALA A 52 17.85 1.19 15.96
C ALA A 52 19.22 0.68 16.46
N LYS A 53 19.42 0.61 17.78
CA LYS A 53 20.61 0.01 18.38
C LYS A 53 20.78 -1.45 17.96
N ARG A 54 19.70 -2.24 17.98
CA ARG A 54 19.73 -3.64 17.53
C ARG A 54 20.05 -3.79 16.05
N ILE A 55 19.57 -2.87 15.20
CA ILE A 55 19.92 -2.84 13.77
C ILE A 55 21.43 -2.61 13.59
N LEU A 56 22.00 -1.63 14.30
CA LEU A 56 23.44 -1.36 14.24
C LEU A 56 24.26 -2.55 14.75
N GLU A 57 23.83 -3.18 15.84
CA GLU A 57 24.47 -4.38 16.38
C GLU A 57 24.48 -5.51 15.35
N LEU A 58 23.34 -5.82 14.74
CA LEU A 58 23.25 -6.88 13.72
C LEU A 58 24.06 -6.53 12.46
N HIS A 59 24.08 -5.27 12.04
CA HIS A 59 24.89 -4.86 10.89
C HIS A 59 26.40 -4.90 11.18
N ALA A 60 26.81 -4.64 12.43
CA ALA A 60 28.23 -4.63 12.80
C ALA A 60 28.77 -6.04 13.11
N THR A 61 27.93 -6.92 13.67
CA THR A 61 28.35 -8.26 14.15
C THR A 61 28.05 -9.37 13.17
N THR A 62 27.18 -9.14 12.19
CA THR A 62 26.78 -10.13 11.19
C THR A 62 26.95 -9.56 9.79
N GLU A 63 27.27 -10.42 8.82
CA GLU A 63 27.32 -10.07 7.39
C GLU A 63 25.93 -10.04 6.73
N MET A 64 24.88 -9.88 7.53
CA MET A 64 23.51 -9.85 7.04
C MET A 64 23.26 -8.60 6.20
N THR A 65 22.60 -8.81 5.07
CA THR A 65 22.11 -7.72 4.24
C THR A 65 21.01 -6.94 4.97
N GLN A 66 20.81 -5.68 4.57
CA GLN A 66 19.75 -4.83 5.14
C GLN A 66 18.35 -5.43 4.96
N GLN A 67 18.13 -6.23 3.91
CA GLN A 67 16.87 -6.93 3.66
C GLN A 67 16.66 -8.06 4.67
N GLU A 68 17.71 -8.82 4.98
CA GLU A 68 17.66 -9.89 5.97
C GLU A 68 17.45 -9.33 7.38
N ILE A 69 18.15 -8.24 7.75
CA ILE A 69 17.93 -7.53 9.02
C ILE A 69 16.49 -7.00 9.08
N ALA A 70 15.99 -6.43 7.99
CA ALA A 70 14.62 -5.91 7.92
C ALA A 70 13.58 -7.03 8.10
N PHE A 71 13.80 -8.18 7.46
CA PHE A 71 12.93 -9.34 7.56
C PHE A 71 12.93 -9.90 8.99
N GLN A 72 14.11 -10.13 9.57
CA GLN A 72 14.26 -10.67 10.92
C GLN A 72 13.61 -9.77 11.98
N LEU A 73 13.78 -8.45 11.86
CA LEU A 73 13.24 -7.48 12.82
C LEU A 73 11.79 -7.05 12.51
N GLY A 74 11.23 -7.49 11.39
CA GLY A 74 9.90 -7.12 10.92
C GLY A 74 9.76 -5.63 10.61
N VAL A 75 10.84 -4.99 10.12
CA VAL A 75 10.87 -3.56 9.75
C VAL A 75 11.01 -3.38 8.24
N ASN A 76 10.85 -2.14 7.76
CA ASN A 76 11.07 -1.83 6.35
C ASN A 76 12.57 -1.64 6.08
N GLN A 77 13.08 -2.18 4.97
CA GLN A 77 14.49 -2.06 4.59
C GLN A 77 14.97 -0.59 4.47
N GLY A 78 14.12 0.32 3.99
CA GLY A 78 14.46 1.75 3.94
C GLY A 78 14.73 2.33 5.33
N ARG A 79 14.03 1.86 6.36
CA ARG A 79 14.27 2.28 7.76
C ARG A 79 15.60 1.76 8.27
N VAL A 80 15.97 0.52 7.93
CA VAL A 80 17.28 -0.06 8.25
C VAL A 80 18.42 0.77 7.62
N ASN A 81 18.28 1.14 6.34
CA ASN A 81 19.25 1.99 5.67
C ASN A 81 19.38 3.38 6.31
N GLU A 82 18.28 3.98 6.75
CA GLU A 82 18.30 5.28 7.44
C GLU A 82 18.98 5.22 8.81
N VAL A 83 18.81 4.11 9.55
CA VAL A 83 19.54 3.88 10.81
C VAL A 83 21.04 3.75 10.52
N ILE A 84 21.44 2.93 9.55
CA ILE A 84 22.86 2.68 9.24
C ILE A 84 23.55 3.93 8.68
N LYS A 85 22.92 4.64 7.73
CA LYS A 85 23.56 5.77 7.05
C LYS A 85 23.48 7.09 7.81
N ARG A 86 22.42 7.30 8.59
CA ARG A 86 22.11 8.61 9.18
C ARG A 86 21.92 8.57 10.69
N GLY A 87 22.00 7.40 11.32
CA GLY A 87 21.81 7.27 12.76
C GLY A 87 20.42 7.67 13.25
N LYS A 88 19.41 7.65 12.37
CA LYS A 88 18.05 8.01 12.76
C LYS A 88 17.53 7.08 13.86
N TRP A 89 16.61 7.61 14.67
CA TRP A 89 16.03 6.93 15.83
C TRP A 89 17.00 6.61 16.98
N LEU A 90 18.29 6.94 16.93
CA LEU A 90 19.24 6.66 18.03
C LEU A 90 19.10 7.60 19.23
N ASP A 91 18.72 8.85 18.99
CA ASP A 91 18.59 9.86 20.04
C ASP A 91 17.18 9.88 20.65
N ASP A 92 17.11 9.76 21.98
CA ASP A 92 15.96 10.11 22.81
C ASP A 92 15.88 11.64 23.02
N ASN A 93 16.15 12.43 21.97
CA ASN A 93 15.98 13.87 22.08
C ASN A 93 14.46 14.15 22.17
N PRO A 94 13.96 14.69 23.31
CA PRO A 94 12.53 14.91 23.51
C PRO A 94 11.93 15.92 22.54
N ALA A 95 12.77 16.73 21.87
CA ALA A 95 12.36 17.68 20.85
C ALA A 95 12.32 17.08 19.42
N ALA A 96 12.74 15.82 19.22
CA ALA A 96 12.70 15.20 17.89
C ALA A 96 11.25 14.96 17.44
N PRO A 97 10.92 15.21 16.15
CA PRO A 97 9.55 15.02 15.63
C PRO A 97 9.06 13.56 15.77
N GLU A 98 9.99 12.61 15.80
CA GLU A 98 9.73 11.18 16.00
C GLU A 98 9.34 10.86 17.44
N ALA A 99 9.96 11.52 18.43
CA ALA A 99 9.63 11.39 19.85
C ALA A 99 8.23 11.99 20.15
N ILE A 100 7.94 13.17 19.61
CA ILE A 100 6.63 13.82 19.71
C ILE A 100 5.53 12.92 19.12
N ALA A 101 5.79 12.28 17.98
CA ALA A 101 4.84 11.34 17.37
C ALA A 101 4.63 10.07 18.22
N ARG A 102 5.69 9.54 18.86
CA ARG A 102 5.63 8.40 19.78
C ARG A 102 4.83 8.73 21.03
N ASP A 103 5.10 9.86 21.68
CA ASP A 103 4.43 10.26 22.91
C ASP A 103 2.97 10.62 22.67
N LYS A 104 2.67 11.29 21.55
CA LYS A 104 1.29 11.53 21.12
C LYS A 104 0.53 10.22 20.86
N ALA A 105 1.18 9.21 20.29
CA ALA A 105 0.57 7.90 20.08
C ALA A 105 0.40 7.13 21.40
N LYS A 106 1.39 7.18 22.30
CA LYS A 106 1.36 6.55 23.63
C LYS A 106 0.25 7.16 24.49
N ALA A 107 0.10 8.49 24.47
CA ALA A 107 -0.99 9.20 25.16
C ALA A 107 -2.38 8.80 24.64
N ARG A 108 -2.53 8.58 23.31
CA ARG A 108 -3.78 8.09 22.72
C ARG A 108 -4.13 6.65 23.11
N MET A 109 -3.12 5.82 23.38
CA MET A 109 -3.33 4.43 23.83
C MET A 109 -3.55 4.33 25.33
N ALA A 110 -2.89 5.18 26.12
CA ALA A 110 -3.03 5.23 27.58
C ALA A 110 -4.38 5.80 28.05
N ASN A 111 -5.06 6.59 27.20
CA ASN A 111 -6.37 7.13 27.51
C ASN A 111 -7.47 6.53 26.61
N PRO A 112 -7.96 5.31 26.91
CA PRO A 112 -9.04 4.67 26.14
C PRO A 112 -10.40 5.36 26.31
N SER A 113 -10.53 6.29 27.27
CA SER A 113 -11.80 6.95 27.63
C SER A 113 -12.28 8.02 26.65
N ASN A 114 -11.42 8.49 25.72
CA ASN A 114 -11.82 9.47 24.71
C ASN A 114 -11.99 8.85 23.31
N ARG A 115 -12.53 7.62 23.25
CA ARG A 115 -13.17 7.12 22.02
C ARG A 115 -14.53 7.79 21.86
N LYS A 116 -14.55 9.11 21.67
CA LYS A 116 -15.68 9.75 21.02
C LYS A 116 -15.61 9.32 19.57
N ARG A 117 -16.31 8.20 19.28
CA ARG A 117 -16.61 7.76 17.93
C ARG A 117 -17.08 9.00 17.17
N THR A 118 -16.29 9.46 16.21
CA THR A 118 -16.84 10.29 15.14
C THR A 118 -17.62 9.36 14.23
N ASP A 119 -18.74 8.83 14.76
CA ASP A 119 -19.92 8.57 13.96
C ASP A 119 -20.43 9.94 13.54
N ASN A 120 -19.92 10.43 12.42
CA ASN A 120 -20.57 11.51 11.70
C ASN A 120 -20.48 11.24 10.20
N ARG A 121 -20.81 10.00 9.84
CA ARG A 121 -21.20 9.62 8.49
C ARG A 121 -22.62 9.09 8.63
N GLU A 122 -23.57 9.80 7.99
CA GLU A 122 -25.02 9.60 8.04
C GLU A 122 -25.63 10.14 9.35
N ILE A 123 -26.24 11.33 9.39
CA ILE A 123 -27.52 11.69 8.78
C ILE A 123 -27.58 13.23 8.63
N ARG A 124 -27.50 13.74 7.40
CA ARG A 124 -28.11 15.03 7.01
C ARG A 124 -28.69 14.90 5.60
N ALA A 125 -29.55 13.90 5.44
CA ALA A 125 -30.67 13.98 4.52
C ALA A 125 -31.87 14.51 5.32
N ALA A 126 -32.62 15.43 4.70
CA ALA A 126 -33.80 16.13 5.21
C ALA A 126 -33.53 17.24 6.25
N SER A 127 -33.42 18.49 5.77
CA SER A 127 -34.23 19.65 6.19
C SER A 127 -33.61 20.94 5.63
N SER A 128 -34.11 21.41 4.49
CA SER A 128 -33.99 22.82 4.05
C SER A 128 -35.08 23.64 4.77
N PRO A 129 -34.88 24.95 5.03
CA PRO A 129 -35.27 25.92 4.00
C PRO A 129 -34.35 27.17 3.89
N ASP A 130 -34.48 27.81 2.74
CA ASP A 130 -34.22 29.24 2.47
C ASP A 130 -32.79 29.81 2.54
N LYS A 131 -32.11 29.84 1.38
CA LYS A 131 -31.64 31.12 0.80
C LYS A 131 -31.21 30.97 -0.67
N LYS A 132 -32.04 31.54 -1.55
CA LYS A 132 -31.78 32.22 -2.83
C LYS A 132 -30.72 31.64 -3.80
N ARG A 133 -31.23 31.06 -4.90
CA ARG A 133 -30.57 30.96 -6.22
C ARG A 133 -30.28 32.35 -6.80
N PRO A 134 -29.32 32.44 -7.74
CA PRO A 134 -29.72 32.64 -9.13
C PRO A 134 -29.20 31.55 -10.09
N SER A 135 -29.89 31.46 -11.22
CA SER A 135 -30.01 30.41 -12.24
C SER A 135 -28.79 30.15 -13.16
N PRO A 136 -28.71 28.95 -13.78
CA PRO A 136 -27.77 28.63 -14.86
C PRO A 136 -28.44 28.61 -16.27
N LYS A 137 -27.78 29.19 -17.28
CA LYS A 137 -27.91 28.95 -18.75
C LYS A 137 -26.64 29.55 -19.39
N ALA A 138 -25.98 29.08 -20.45
CA ALA A 138 -26.14 28.05 -21.49
C ALA A 138 -24.68 27.70 -21.93
N GLY A 139 -24.30 26.52 -22.44
CA GLY A 139 -24.65 25.93 -23.74
C GLY A 139 -23.41 25.87 -24.68
N SER A 140 -23.39 24.86 -25.58
CA SER A 140 -22.38 24.51 -26.61
C SER A 140 -21.24 23.59 -26.12
N GLN A 141 -21.23 22.26 -26.31
CA GLN A 141 -21.16 21.47 -27.56
C GLN A 141 -20.05 21.86 -28.55
N ALA A 142 -19.35 20.82 -29.03
CA ALA A 142 -18.47 20.66 -30.20
C ALA A 142 -16.97 20.40 -29.84
N GLN A 143 -16.40 19.19 -29.87
CA GLN A 143 -16.20 18.23 -30.97
C GLN A 143 -15.02 18.63 -31.90
N LEU A 144 -13.85 17.99 -31.73
CA LEU A 144 -12.81 17.77 -32.76
C LEU A 144 -11.93 16.58 -32.26
N LEU A 145 -12.06 15.36 -32.78
CA LEU A 145 -11.58 14.78 -34.05
C LEU A 145 -10.28 13.99 -33.87
N LEU A 146 -10.45 12.67 -33.94
CA LEU A 146 -9.45 11.60 -34.07
C LEU A 146 -8.74 11.77 -35.43
N GLY A 147 -7.44 12.04 -35.39
CA GLY A 147 -6.58 12.13 -36.57
C GLY A 147 -6.03 10.75 -36.96
N ASP A 148 -6.37 10.37 -38.19
CA ASP A 148 -5.79 9.29 -38.98
C ASP A 148 -4.46 9.78 -39.60
N LEU A 149 -3.41 8.97 -39.51
CA LEU A 149 -2.13 9.13 -40.21
C LEU A 149 -1.52 7.74 -40.45
#